data_AF-A0A937QN04-F1
#
_entry.id   AF-A0A937QN04-F1
#
_cell.length_a   1.000
_cell.length_b   1.000
_cell.length_c   1.000
_cell.angle_alpha   90.00
_cell.angle_beta   90.00
_cell.angle_gamma   90.00
#
_symmetry.space_group_name_H-M   'P 1'
#
loop_
_entity.id
_entity.type
_entity.pdbx_description
1 polymer ?
#
loop_
_entity_poly.entity_id
_entity_poly.type
_entity_poly.pdbx_seq_one_letter_code
_entity_poly.pdbx_strand_id
1 'polypeptide(L)' 'MGIRVTIPNEKIAGFCRRGHIRSLALFGSVLRDDFRPDSDVDILIEFEPGREPG' A
#
# COMPACT_ATOMS: atom_id res chain seq x y z
N MET A 1 -0.44 -9.71 15.62
CA MET A 1 0.01 -8.54 14.84
C MET A 1 -0.97 -8.34 13.70
N GLY A 2 -1.73 -7.25 13.72
CA GLY A 2 -2.75 -6.96 12.71
C GLY A 2 -2.66 -5.50 12.31
N ILE A 3 -2.85 -5.21 11.03
CA ILE A 3 -2.87 -3.84 10.51
C ILE A 3 -4.02 -3.09 11.21
N ARG A 4 -3.70 -1.95 11.84
CA ARG A 4 -4.66 -1.11 12.58
C ARG A 4 -5.35 -0.07 11.71
N VAL A 5 -5.43 -0.33 10.40
CA VAL A 5 -6.00 0.58 9.40
C VAL A 5 -7.01 -0.18 8.55
N THR A 6 -8.15 0.42 8.27
CA THR A 6 -9.15 -0.14 7.36
C THR A 6 -8.65 -0.02 5.93
N ILE A 7 -8.38 -1.15 5.28
CA ILE A 7 -7.96 -1.19 3.87
C ILE A 7 -9.17 -1.48 2.98
N PRO A 8 -9.63 -0.53 2.14
CA PRO A 8 -10.72 -0.77 1.21
C PRO A 8 -10.21 -1.56 -0.01
N ASN A 9 -10.10 -2.88 0.13
CA ASN A 9 -9.46 -3.76 -0.85
C ASN A 9 -9.95 -3.56 -2.29
N GLU A 10 -11.25 -3.37 -2.54
CA GLU A 10 -11.77 -3.14 -3.89
C GLU A 10 -11.30 -1.82 -4.51
N LYS A 11 -11.25 -0.75 -3.71
CA LYS A 11 -10.76 0.56 -4.16
C LYS A 11 -9.26 0.51 -4.46
N ILE A 12 -8.49 -0.17 -3.60
CA ILE A 12 -7.06 -0.39 -3.79
C ILE A 12 -6.81 -1.24 -5.03
N ALA A 13 -7.53 -2.36 -5.21
CA ALA A 13 -7.40 -3.18 -6.40
C ALA A 13 -7.75 -2.41 -7.69
N GLY A 14 -8.77 -1.54 -7.64
CA GLY A 14 -9.10 -0.63 -8.75
C GLY A 14 -7.99 0.38 -9.03
N PHE A 15 -7.37 0.94 -8.00
CA PHE A 15 -6.19 1.80 -8.12
C PHE A 15 -5.01 1.06 -8.76
N CYS A 16 -4.70 -0.14 -8.28
CA CYS A 16 -3.60 -0.94 -8.81
C CYS A 16 -3.78 -1.25 -10.30
N ARG A 17 -5.00 -1.65 -10.70
CA ARG A 17 -5.32 -1.92 -12.11
C ARG A 17 -5.14 -0.69 -13.01
N ARG A 18 -5.58 0.49 -12.56
CA ARG A 18 -5.43 1.74 -13.34
C ARG A 18 -3.97 2.19 -13.42
N GLY A 19 -3.19 1.94 -12.38
CA GLY A 19 -1.79 2.33 -12.28
C GLY A 19 -0.80 1.30 -12.82
N HIS A 20 -1.25 0.20 -13.43
CA HIS A 20 -0.37 -0.90 -13.84
C HIS A 20 0.52 -1.41 -12.71
N ILE A 21 -0.04 -1.46 -11.50
CA ILE A 21 0.64 -1.94 -10.30
C ILE A 21 0.40 -3.44 -10.23
N ARG A 22 1.49 -4.21 -10.25
CA ARG A 22 1.49 -5.66 -10.07
C ARG A 22 1.25 -6.02 -8.61
N SER A 23 1.93 -5.35 -7.68
CA SER A 23 1.78 -5.62 -6.25
C SER A 23 1.92 -4.35 -5.41
N LEU A 24 1.19 -4.32 -4.30
CA LEU A 24 1.25 -3.23 -3.31
C LEU A 24 1.36 -3.87 -1.93
N ALA A 25 2.35 -3.43 -1.16
CA ALA A 25 2.58 -3.90 0.21
C ALA A 25 2.68 -2.73 1.18
N LEU A 26 2.13 -2.90 2.37
CA LEU A 26 2.37 -2.00 3.49
C LEU A 26 3.61 -2.47 4.25
N PHE A 27 4.45 -1.53 4.65
CA PHE A 27 5.62 -1.82 5.48
C PHE A 27 5.82 -0.72 6.53
N GLY A 28 6.86 -0.86 7.35
CA GLY A 28 7.19 0.17 8.34
C GLY A 28 6.21 0.24 9.51
N SER A 29 5.94 1.46 9.98
CA SER A 29 5.29 1.71 11.26
C SER A 29 3.83 1.20 11.33
N VAL A 30 3.14 1.15 10.19
CA VAL A 30 1.74 0.69 10.06
C VAL A 30 1.51 -0.76 10.50
N LEU A 31 2.57 -1.57 10.56
CA LEU A 31 2.53 -2.96 11.01
C LEU A 31 2.76 -3.12 12.52
N ARG A 32 3.17 -2.07 13.21
CA ARG A 32 3.53 -2.08 14.63
C ARG A 32 2.34 -1.68 15.50
N ASP A 33 2.39 -2.08 16.77
CA ASP A 33 1.32 -1.79 17.75
C ASP A 33 1.26 -0.32 18.20
N ASP A 34 2.34 0.44 17.98
CA ASP A 34 2.46 1.86 18.29
C ASP A 34 2.08 2.78 17.12
N PHE A 35 1.42 2.25 16.07
CA PHE A 35 0.88 3.06 14.98
C PHE A 35 -0.20 4.03 15.49
N ARG A 36 -0.05 5.31 15.15
CA ARG A 36 -0.93 6.40 15.61
C ARG A 36 -1.59 7.12 14.42
N PRO A 37 -2.67 7.88 14.65
CA PRO A 37 -3.34 8.63 13.57
C PRO A 37 -2.45 9.68 12.89
N ASP A 38 -1.40 10.14 13.56
CA ASP A 38 -0.39 11.08 13.05
C ASP A 38 0.83 10.39 12.43
N SER A 39 0.84 9.06 12.36
CA SER A 39 1.92 8.29 11.74
C SER A 39 1.76 8.25 10.21
N ASP A 40 2.88 8.34 9.51
CA ASP A 40 2.92 8.12 8.06
C ASP A 40 2.62 6.66 7.70
N VAL A 41 2.15 6.44 6.47
CA VAL A 41 1.90 5.10 5.92
C VAL A 41 2.90 4.82 4.82
N ASP A 42 3.83 3.90 5.09
CA ASP A 42 4.82 3.46 4.11
C ASP A 42 4.25 2.37 3.20
N ILE A 43 4.37 2.58 1.88
CA ILE A 43 3.84 1.70 0.85
C ILE A 43 4.93 1.35 -0.16
N LEU A 44 5.09 0.06 -0.43
CA LEU A 44 5.91 -0.43 -1.53
C LEU A 44 5.01 -0.77 -2.70
N ILE A 45 5.39 -0.32 -3.90
CA ILE A 45 4.68 -0.58 -5.14
C ILE A 45 5.63 -1.29 -6.11
N GLU A 46 5.18 -2.40 -6.67
CA GLU A 46 5.81 -3.06 -7.80
C GLU A 46 4.93 -2.83 -9.04
N PHE A 47 5.49 -2.20 -10.07
CA PHE A 47 4.79 -1.98 -11.34
C PHE A 47 4.91 -3.20 -12.26
N GLU A 48 3.99 -3.29 -13.21
CA GLU A 48 4.18 -4.17 -14.37
C GLU A 48 5.44 -3.73 -15.14
N PRO A 49 6.19 -4.67 -15.77
CA PRO A 49 7.39 -4.35 -16.52
C PRO A 49 7.14 -3.26 -17.57
N GLY A 50 7.96 -2.22 -17.57
CA GLY A 50 7.84 -1.09 -18.51
C GLY A 50 6.69 -0.12 -18.21
N ARG A 51 6.09 -0.19 -17.02
CA ARG A 51 5.06 0.75 -16.52
C ARG A 51 5.53 1.58 -15.32
N GLU A 52 6.83 1.52 -15.04
CA GLU A 52 7.47 2.29 -13.99
C GLU A 52 7.46 3.79 -14.32
N PRO A 53 7.23 4.67 -13.33
CA PRO A 53 7.43 6.11 -13.50
C PRO A 53 8.88 6.41 -13.89
N GLY A 54 9.07 7.24 -14.91
CA GLY A 54 10.40 7.68 -15.38
C GLY A 54 11.01 8.79 -14.56
#